data_AF-V6MCY9-F1
#
_entry.id   AF-V6MCY9-F1
#
_cell.length_a   1.000
_cell.length_b   1.000
_cell.length_c   1.000
_cell.angle_alpha   90.00
_cell.angle_beta   90.00
_cell.angle_gamma   90.00
#
_symmetry.space_group_name_H-M   'P 1'
#
loop_
_entity.id
_entity.type
_entity.pdbx_description
1 polymer ?
#
loop_
_entity_poly.entity_id
_entity_poly.type
_entity_poly.pdbx_seq_one_letter_code
_entity_poly.pdbx_strand_id
1 'polypeptide(L)'
;MTIYIADDIIMNKAIIEFLRDDHGNQQALQFLLEIQEKAKVDKKYEQFFARIQRGLEFLEHYGVTKDQVVLEIDGIPYTLRLVKELKAHIPLCEFRVNWLQIGAFRALFFVYYDQGKEILLFTHAMIKQQTSDSEFEKLILKSKAIMEDFLKQPDKFL
;
A
#
# COMPACT_ATOMS: atom_id res chain seq x y z
N MET A 1 -24.67 -11.52 -8.75
CA MET A 1 -23.30 -10.98 -8.71
C MET A 1 -23.38 -9.59 -9.30
N THR A 2 -23.33 -8.57 -8.46
CA THR A 2 -23.48 -7.17 -8.90
C THR A 2 -22.09 -6.65 -9.25
N ILE A 3 -21.85 -6.41 -10.53
CA ILE A 3 -20.63 -5.79 -11.04
C ILE A 3 -20.89 -4.28 -11.03
N TYR A 4 -20.13 -3.53 -10.26
CA TYR A 4 -20.17 -2.08 -10.29
C TYR A 4 -19.08 -1.60 -11.25
N ILE A 5 -19.50 -0.96 -12.35
CA ILE A 5 -18.62 -0.17 -13.20
C ILE A 5 -18.42 1.15 -12.45
N ALA A 6 -17.17 1.49 -12.15
CA ALA A 6 -16.78 2.57 -11.25
C ALA A 6 -16.89 3.97 -11.88
N ASP A 7 -17.99 4.26 -12.57
CA ASP A 7 -18.15 5.51 -13.32
C ASP A 7 -18.74 6.66 -12.46
N ASP A 8 -19.33 6.38 -11.29
CA ASP A 8 -20.11 7.38 -10.53
C ASP A 8 -19.74 7.55 -9.03
N ILE A 9 -18.58 7.06 -8.58
CA ILE A 9 -18.14 7.32 -7.19
C ILE A 9 -17.41 8.66 -7.13
N ILE A 10 -18.04 9.63 -6.46
CA ILE A 10 -17.52 10.96 -6.09
C ILE A 10 -16.01 10.92 -5.86
N MET A 11 -15.27 11.76 -6.60
CA MET A 11 -13.80 11.91 -6.60
C MET A 11 -13.23 12.27 -5.22
N ASN A 12 -13.19 11.33 -4.28
CA ASN A 12 -12.39 11.47 -3.06
C ASN A 12 -10.98 10.94 -3.35
N LYS A 13 -10.12 11.82 -3.86
CA LYS A 13 -8.69 11.51 -3.99
C LYS A 13 -8.09 11.34 -2.59
N ALA A 14 -7.69 10.12 -2.24
CA ALA A 14 -6.90 9.88 -1.05
C ALA A 14 -5.48 10.40 -1.26
N ILE A 15 -4.83 10.86 -0.20
CA ILE A 15 -3.44 11.30 -0.21
C ILE A 15 -2.57 10.13 0.25
N ILE A 16 -1.51 9.81 -0.49
CA ILE A 16 -0.54 8.80 -0.08
C ILE A 16 0.66 9.50 0.54
N GLU A 17 0.96 9.16 1.80
CA GLU A 17 2.10 9.70 2.54
C GLU A 17 3.00 8.58 3.04
N PHE A 18 4.31 8.83 3.05
CA PHE A 18 5.31 7.89 3.56
C PHE A 18 5.89 8.40 4.87
N LEU A 19 5.53 7.78 5.99
CA LEU A 19 5.96 8.20 7.31
C LEU A 19 7.46 7.95 7.53
N ARG A 20 8.06 8.86 8.29
CA ARG A 20 9.41 8.69 8.83
C ARG A 20 9.41 7.76 10.04
N ASP A 21 10.50 7.04 10.27
CA ASP A 21 10.77 6.41 11.56
C ASP A 21 11.42 7.40 12.56
N ASP A 22 11.72 6.95 13.77
CA ASP A 22 12.40 7.78 14.80
C ASP A 22 13.79 8.29 14.39
N HIS A 23 14.37 7.71 13.33
CA HIS A 23 15.65 8.13 12.77
C HIS A 23 15.46 9.03 11.53
N GLY A 24 14.23 9.39 11.18
CA GLY A 24 13.90 10.25 10.05
C GLY A 24 13.79 9.52 8.70
N ASN A 25 13.87 8.19 8.66
CA ASN A 25 13.87 7.42 7.41
C ASN A 25 12.47 7.02 6.96
N GLN A 26 12.18 7.17 5.67
CA GLN A 26 10.91 6.75 5.06
C GLN A 26 11.05 5.33 4.48
N GLN A 27 10.97 4.31 5.33
CA GLN A 27 11.31 2.93 4.98
C GLN A 27 10.53 2.38 3.78
N ALA A 28 9.21 2.61 3.75
CA ALA A 28 8.38 2.20 2.61
C ALA A 28 8.77 2.89 1.30
N LEU A 29 9.05 4.20 1.33
CA LEU A 29 9.48 4.96 0.15
C LEU A 29 10.85 4.50 -0.33
N GLN A 30 11.81 4.36 0.58
CA GLN A 30 13.15 3.88 0.25
C GLN A 30 13.10 2.51 -0.44
N PHE A 31 12.28 1.60 0.09
CA PHE A 31 12.11 0.28 -0.51
C PHE A 31 11.45 0.33 -1.91
N LEU A 32 10.49 1.24 -2.13
CA LEU A 32 9.93 1.48 -3.46
C LEU A 32 10.98 2.01 -4.46
N LEU A 33 11.83 2.93 -4.01
CA LEU A 33 12.95 3.45 -4.82
C LEU A 33 13.95 2.35 -5.17
N GLU A 34 14.25 1.44 -4.24
CA GLU A 34 15.10 0.27 -4.54
C GLU A 34 14.50 -0.65 -5.62
N ILE A 35 13.18 -0.85 -5.60
CA ILE A 35 12.48 -1.59 -6.65
C ILE A 35 12.55 -0.83 -7.98
N GLN A 36 12.38 0.49 -7.95
CA GLN A 36 12.48 1.34 -9.14
C GLN A 36 13.89 1.28 -9.78
N GLU A 37 14.95 1.30 -8.98
CA GLU A 37 16.32 1.15 -9.50
C GLU A 37 16.52 -0.21 -10.18
N LYS A 38 15.99 -1.29 -9.59
CA LYS A 38 16.01 -2.62 -10.23
C LYS A 38 15.20 -2.64 -11.53
N ALA A 39 14.08 -1.93 -11.58
CA ALA A 39 13.23 -1.82 -12.76
C ALA A 39 13.92 -1.17 -13.97
N LYS A 40 14.94 -0.32 -13.76
CA LYS A 40 15.71 0.30 -14.86
C LYS A 40 16.54 -0.69 -15.66
N VAL A 41 16.87 -1.84 -15.08
CA VAL A 41 17.80 -2.83 -15.67
C VAL A 41 17.21 -4.22 -15.83
N ASP A 42 16.12 -4.55 -15.12
CA ASP A 42 15.45 -5.85 -15.20
C ASP A 42 13.98 -5.69 -15.59
N LYS A 43 13.63 -6.20 -16.78
CA LYS A 43 12.27 -6.18 -17.35
C LYS A 43 11.21 -6.81 -16.44
N LYS A 44 11.58 -7.78 -15.61
CA LYS A 44 10.66 -8.40 -14.64
C LYS A 44 10.31 -7.40 -13.52
N TYR A 45 11.30 -6.65 -13.05
CA TYR A 45 11.11 -5.59 -12.07
C TYR A 45 10.39 -4.38 -12.68
N GLU A 46 10.63 -4.06 -13.96
CA GLU A 46 9.88 -3.03 -14.69
C GLU A 46 8.37 -3.31 -14.66
N GLN A 47 7.96 -4.51 -15.09
CA GLN A 47 6.55 -4.91 -15.07
C GLN A 47 5.99 -4.99 -13.66
N PHE A 48 6.81 -5.40 -12.69
CA PHE A 48 6.40 -5.48 -11.30
C PHE A 48 6.18 -4.09 -10.68
N PHE A 49 7.10 -3.16 -10.92
CA PHE A 49 7.00 -1.78 -10.45
C PHE A 49 5.81 -1.06 -11.07
N ALA A 50 5.57 -1.25 -12.37
CA ALA A 50 4.38 -0.70 -13.04
C ALA A 50 3.06 -1.17 -12.39
N ARG A 51 3.00 -2.42 -11.90
CA ARG A 51 1.83 -2.93 -11.16
C ARG A 51 1.69 -2.32 -9.78
N ILE A 52 2.82 -2.06 -9.10
CA ILE A 52 2.83 -1.36 -7.81
C ILE A 52 2.31 0.06 -8.00
N GLN A 53 2.82 0.79 -9.01
CA GLN A 53 2.36 2.15 -9.33
C GLN A 53 0.86 2.19 -9.62
N ARG A 54 0.35 1.32 -10.48
CA ARG A 54 -1.10 1.23 -10.76
C ARG A 54 -1.93 0.94 -9.52
N GLY A 55 -1.43 0.10 -8.62
CA GLY A 55 -2.12 -0.17 -7.35
C GLY A 55 -2.13 1.05 -6.43
N LEU A 56 -1.05 1.84 -6.41
CA LEU A 56 -1.00 3.11 -5.66
C LEU A 56 -1.90 4.18 -6.29
N GLU A 57 -1.89 4.33 -7.62
CA GLU A 57 -2.78 5.23 -8.36
C GLU A 57 -4.25 4.89 -8.11
N PHE A 58 -4.58 3.59 -8.06
CA PHE A 58 -5.93 3.17 -7.68
C PHE A 58 -6.28 3.61 -6.26
N LEU A 59 -5.38 3.40 -5.28
CA LEU A 59 -5.63 3.83 -3.91
C LEU A 59 -5.72 5.35 -3.79
N GLU A 60 -4.92 6.11 -4.53
CA GLU A 60 -5.01 7.56 -4.60
C GLU A 60 -6.35 8.01 -5.17
N HIS A 61 -6.89 7.32 -6.18
CA HIS A 61 -8.14 7.71 -6.83
C HIS A 61 -9.39 7.30 -6.05
N TYR A 62 -9.39 6.09 -5.48
CA TYR A 62 -10.59 5.47 -4.89
C TYR A 62 -10.52 5.30 -3.37
N GLY A 63 -9.36 5.55 -2.75
CA GLY A 63 -9.17 5.34 -1.33
C GLY A 63 -9.18 3.88 -0.91
N VAL A 64 -9.41 3.63 0.39
CA VAL A 64 -9.60 2.27 0.91
C VAL A 64 -11.05 1.82 0.73
N THR A 65 -11.31 1.09 -0.35
CA THR A 65 -12.63 0.50 -0.59
C THR A 65 -12.80 -0.83 0.16
N LYS A 66 -13.95 -1.04 0.81
CA LYS A 66 -14.28 -2.32 1.47
C LYS A 66 -14.66 -3.43 0.48
N ASP A 67 -15.10 -3.03 -0.71
CA ASP A 67 -15.56 -3.94 -1.75
C ASP A 67 -14.44 -4.33 -2.71
N GLN A 68 -14.56 -5.54 -3.28
CA GLN A 68 -13.66 -5.97 -4.35
C GLN A 68 -13.95 -5.15 -5.60
N VAL A 69 -12.99 -4.33 -6.01
CA VAL A 69 -13.08 -3.62 -7.28
C VAL A 69 -12.46 -4.50 -8.37
N VAL A 70 -13.25 -4.73 -9.42
CA VAL A 70 -12.76 -5.31 -10.67
C VAL A 70 -12.47 -4.12 -11.57
N LEU A 71 -11.20 -3.86 -11.81
CA LEU A 71 -10.78 -2.87 -12.81
C LEU A 71 -10.56 -3.57 -14.13
N GLU A 72 -11.06 -2.99 -15.21
CA GLU A 72 -10.65 -3.36 -16.56
C GLU A 72 -9.57 -2.37 -17.00
N ILE A 73 -8.33 -2.83 -17.09
CA ILE A 73 -7.20 -2.05 -17.63
C ILE A 73 -6.73 -2.80 -18.88
N ASP A 74 -6.74 -2.12 -20.02
CA ASP A 74 -6.38 -2.69 -21.33
C ASP A 74 -7.21 -3.94 -21.71
N GLY A 75 -8.50 -3.99 -21.33
CA GLY A 75 -9.38 -5.13 -21.61
C GLY A 75 -9.19 -6.35 -20.71
N ILE A 76 -8.35 -6.25 -19.67
CA ILE A 76 -8.07 -7.35 -18.75
C ILE A 76 -8.74 -7.06 -17.40
N PRO A 77 -9.75 -7.86 -16.98
CA PRO A 77 -10.37 -7.71 -15.67
C PRO A 77 -9.39 -8.13 -14.58
N TYR A 78 -9.03 -7.17 -13.73
CA TYR A 78 -8.19 -7.33 -12.56
C TYR A 78 -9.05 -7.20 -11.31
N THR A 79 -9.39 -8.32 -10.67
CA THR A 79 -9.93 -8.33 -9.32
C THR A 79 -8.78 -8.10 -8.34
N LEU A 80 -8.59 -6.86 -7.89
CA LEU A 80 -7.52 -6.57 -6.96
C LEU A 80 -8.10 -6.42 -5.55
N ARG A 81 -7.87 -7.43 -4.70
CA ARG A 81 -7.84 -7.19 -3.24
C ARG A 81 -6.52 -6.49 -2.89
N LEU A 82 -6.37 -5.24 -3.32
CA LEU A 82 -5.18 -4.43 -3.09
C LEU A 82 -4.97 -4.21 -1.60
N VAL A 83 -6.04 -3.99 -0.85
CA VAL A 83 -5.97 -3.76 0.58
C VAL A 83 -6.48 -4.96 1.33
N LYS A 84 -5.78 -5.32 2.39
CA LYS A 84 -6.27 -6.24 3.42
C LYS A 84 -6.04 -5.65 4.79
N GLU A 85 -7.10 -5.56 5.57
CA GLU A 85 -6.99 -5.22 7.00
C GLU A 85 -6.27 -6.33 7.79
N LEU A 86 -5.35 -5.93 8.66
CA LEU A 86 -4.67 -6.84 9.58
C LEU A 86 -5.50 -7.01 10.85
N LYS A 87 -6.40 -8.01 10.85
CA LYS A 87 -7.38 -8.24 11.93
C LYS A 87 -6.82 -8.25 13.37
N ALA A 88 -5.59 -8.74 13.56
CA ALA A 88 -4.94 -8.79 14.87
C ALA A 88 -4.22 -7.48 15.25
N HIS A 89 -4.14 -6.53 14.32
CA HIS A 89 -3.36 -5.29 14.41
C HIS A 89 -4.13 -4.08 13.88
N ILE A 90 -5.45 -4.06 14.03
CA ILE A 90 -6.30 -2.91 13.65
C ILE A 90 -5.76 -1.62 14.31
N PRO A 91 -5.70 -0.48 13.60
CA PRO A 91 -6.19 -0.22 12.24
C PRO A 91 -5.18 -0.42 11.10
N LEU A 92 -4.10 -1.19 11.29
CA LEU A 92 -3.14 -1.43 10.21
C LEU A 92 -3.75 -2.22 9.04
N CYS A 93 -3.35 -1.81 7.85
CA CYS A 93 -3.69 -2.38 6.56
C CYS A 93 -2.44 -2.83 5.80
N GLU A 94 -2.64 -3.79 4.91
CA GLU A 94 -1.63 -4.35 4.02
C GLU A 94 -2.04 -4.05 2.57
N PHE A 95 -1.25 -3.23 1.87
CA PHE A 95 -1.30 -3.08 0.43
C PHE A 95 -0.58 -4.26 -0.25
N ARG A 96 -1.20 -4.85 -1.28
CA ARG A 96 -0.84 -6.15 -1.82
C ARG A 96 -0.73 -6.10 -3.34
N VAL A 97 0.46 -6.40 -3.85
CA VAL A 97 0.69 -6.66 -5.27
C VAL A 97 1.42 -7.99 -5.43
N ASN A 98 0.79 -8.94 -6.12
CA ASN A 98 1.36 -10.27 -6.33
C ASN A 98 1.92 -10.39 -7.73
N TRP A 99 3.13 -10.96 -7.85
CA TRP A 99 3.74 -11.25 -9.14
C TRP A 99 4.55 -12.53 -9.11
N LEU A 100 4.15 -13.51 -9.92
CA LEU A 100 4.73 -14.85 -9.89
C LEU A 100 6.26 -14.87 -10.09
N GLN A 101 6.80 -13.92 -10.85
CA GLN A 101 8.22 -13.93 -11.22
C GLN A 101 9.15 -13.30 -10.18
N ILE A 102 8.62 -12.47 -9.27
CA ILE A 102 9.42 -11.71 -8.29
C ILE A 102 9.00 -12.01 -6.86
N GLY A 103 7.72 -12.28 -6.63
CA GLY A 103 7.13 -12.49 -5.31
C GLY A 103 5.94 -11.57 -5.06
N ALA A 104 5.68 -11.33 -3.79
CA ALA A 104 4.49 -10.65 -3.32
C ALA A 104 4.88 -9.36 -2.60
N PHE A 105 4.78 -8.22 -3.28
CA PHE A 105 5.01 -6.91 -2.67
C PHE A 105 3.92 -6.63 -1.64
N ARG A 106 4.36 -6.21 -0.46
CA ARG A 106 3.53 -5.81 0.67
C ARG A 106 3.99 -4.46 1.18
N ALA A 107 3.05 -3.57 1.43
CA ALA A 107 3.32 -2.35 2.17
C ALA A 107 2.29 -2.19 3.29
N LEU A 108 2.77 -1.77 4.45
CA LEU A 108 1.98 -1.57 5.66
C LEU A 108 1.63 -0.10 5.78
N PHE A 109 0.35 0.18 6.01
CA PHE A 109 -0.16 1.53 6.17
C PHE A 109 -1.34 1.56 7.13
N PHE A 110 -1.74 2.75 7.56
CA PHE A 110 -3.01 2.98 8.22
C PHE A 110 -3.69 4.21 7.63
N VAL A 111 -4.99 4.33 7.87
CA VAL A 111 -5.79 5.45 7.39
C VAL A 111 -5.87 6.52 8.46
N TYR A 112 -5.60 7.76 8.07
CA TYR A 112 -5.82 8.96 8.87
C TYR A 112 -6.73 9.91 8.11
N TYR A 113 -7.67 10.53 8.82
CA TYR A 113 -8.56 11.52 8.21
C TYR A 113 -8.22 12.89 8.76
N ASP A 114 -7.83 13.80 7.88
CA ASP A 114 -7.61 15.21 8.21
C ASP A 114 -8.42 16.10 7.28
N GLN A 115 -9.18 17.04 7.85
CA GLN A 115 -10.05 17.98 7.11
C GLN A 115 -10.96 17.31 6.06
N GLY A 116 -11.45 16.09 6.36
CA GLY A 116 -12.30 15.33 5.46
C GLY A 116 -11.56 14.64 4.29
N LYS A 117 -10.23 14.70 4.25
CA LYS A 117 -9.40 13.97 3.29
C LYS A 117 -8.92 12.66 3.90
N GLU A 118 -9.00 11.60 3.11
CA GLU A 118 -8.38 10.32 3.46
C GLU A 118 -6.88 10.38 3.18
N ILE A 119 -6.06 10.05 4.18
CA ILE A 119 -4.61 9.99 4.06
C ILE A 119 -4.14 8.58 4.39
N LEU A 120 -3.45 7.95 3.45
CA LEU A 120 -2.90 6.60 3.57
C LEU A 120 -1.44 6.71 3.98
N LEU A 121 -1.17 6.45 5.26
CA LEU A 121 0.14 6.65 5.88
C LEU A 121 0.95 5.36 5.84
N PHE A 122 1.79 5.21 4.83
CA PHE A 122 2.67 4.06 4.63
C PHE A 122 3.89 4.13 5.55
N THR A 123 4.25 2.99 6.13
CA THR A 123 5.34 2.89 7.12
C THR A 123 6.48 2.01 6.60
N HIS A 124 6.19 0.75 6.31
CA HIS A 124 7.17 -0.22 5.82
C HIS A 124 6.67 -0.94 4.56
N ALA A 125 7.62 -1.45 3.76
CA ALA A 125 7.31 -2.31 2.63
C ALA A 125 8.34 -3.44 2.51
N MET A 126 7.95 -4.55 1.87
CA MET A 126 8.82 -5.67 1.54
C MET A 126 8.29 -6.49 0.35
N ILE A 127 9.14 -7.36 -0.20
CA ILE A 127 8.71 -8.42 -1.12
C ILE A 127 8.76 -9.75 -0.37
N LYS A 128 7.60 -10.38 -0.18
CA LYS A 128 7.50 -11.72 0.40
C LYS A 128 7.72 -12.78 -0.67
N GLN A 129 8.50 -13.81 -0.34
CA GLN A 129 8.67 -15.00 -1.19
C GLN A 129 7.74 -16.15 -0.80
N GLN A 130 7.18 -16.09 0.42
CA GLN A 130 6.36 -17.15 1.00
C GLN A 130 5.15 -16.57 1.73
N THR A 131 4.12 -17.41 1.93
CA THR A 131 2.85 -16.98 2.55
C THR A 131 3.04 -16.55 4.00
N SER A 132 3.77 -17.34 4.79
CA SER A 132 4.16 -17.02 6.17
C SER A 132 5.57 -16.45 6.16
N ASP A 133 5.77 -15.29 6.77
CA ASP A 133 7.07 -14.61 6.76
C ASP A 133 7.27 -13.92 8.10
N SER A 134 8.21 -14.42 8.90
CA SER A 134 8.52 -13.87 10.23
C SER A 134 9.06 -12.45 10.17
N GLU A 135 9.75 -12.07 9.08
CA GLU A 135 10.20 -10.69 8.91
C GLU A 135 9.01 -9.76 8.67
N PHE A 136 7.99 -10.22 7.94
CA PHE A 136 6.76 -9.46 7.77
C PHE A 136 6.06 -9.20 9.11
N GLU A 137 5.98 -10.20 9.99
CA GLU A 137 5.40 -10.02 11.33
C GLU A 137 6.19 -9.00 12.17
N LYS A 138 7.53 -9.01 12.09
CA LYS A 138 8.35 -7.98 12.73
C LYS A 138 8.06 -6.58 12.18
N LEU A 139 7.87 -6.45 10.86
CA LEU A 139 7.50 -5.17 10.24
C LEU A 139 6.10 -4.71 10.68
N ILE A 140 5.15 -5.61 10.89
CA ILE A 140 3.82 -5.27 11.44
C ILE A 140 3.96 -4.65 12.82
N LEU A 141 4.74 -5.26 13.71
CA LEU A 141 4.96 -4.73 15.06
C LEU A 141 5.64 -3.36 15.04
N LYS A 142 6.65 -3.17 14.18
CA LYS A 142 7.31 -1.86 14.00
C LYS A 142 6.35 -0.81 13.46
N SER A 143 5.55 -1.15 12.46
CA SER A 143 4.56 -0.25 11.86
C SER A 143 3.48 0.14 12.87
N LYS A 144 3.11 -0.77 13.77
CA LYS A 144 2.19 -0.50 14.87
C LYS A 144 2.76 0.53 15.83
N ALA A 145 4.04 0.40 16.21
CA ALA A 145 4.70 1.39 17.06
C ALA A 145 4.73 2.79 16.41
N ILE A 146 5.11 2.88 15.14
CA ILE A 146 5.10 4.15 14.38
C ILE A 146 3.69 4.76 14.36
N MET A 147 2.67 3.95 14.10
CA MET A 147 1.27 4.41 14.10
C MET A 147 0.85 4.91 15.49
N GLU A 148 1.15 4.17 16.56
CA GLU A 148 0.82 4.58 17.93
C GLU A 148 1.52 5.90 18.32
N ASP A 149 2.74 6.13 17.83
CA ASP A 149 3.45 7.38 18.08
C ASP A 149 2.96 8.54 17.20
N PHE A 150 2.63 8.27 15.93
CA PHE A 150 1.97 9.22 15.05
C PHE A 150 0.67 9.75 15.67
N LEU A 151 -0.17 8.85 16.20
CA LEU A 151 -1.46 9.23 16.80
C LEU A 151 -1.30 10.09 18.07
N LYS A 152 -0.13 10.07 18.72
CA LYS A 152 0.19 10.96 19.84
C LYS A 152 0.73 12.31 19.37
N GLN A 153 1.54 12.32 18.31
CA GLN A 153 2.26 13.50 17.82
C GLN A 153 2.40 13.48 16.28
N PRO A 154 1.34 13.82 15.52
CA PRO A 154 1.36 13.75 14.05
C PRO A 154 2.46 14.59 13.40
N ASP A 155 2.69 15.81 13.92
CA ASP A 155 3.66 16.78 13.37
C ASP A 155 5.11 16.30 13.37
N LYS A 156 5.44 15.27 14.15
CA LYS A 156 6.78 14.68 14.18
C LYS A 156 7.10 13.86 12.92
N PHE A 157 6.07 13.36 12.23
CA PHE A 157 6.20 12.29 11.24
C PHE A 157 5.81 12.70 9.81
N LEU A 158 5.16 13.85 9.65
CA LEU A 158 4.79 14.46 8.37
C LEU A 158 5.91 15.38 7.84
#